data_AF-C9Y929-F1
#
_entry.id   AF-C9Y929-F1
#
_cell.length_a   1.000
_cell.length_b   1.000
_cell.length_c   1.000
_cell.angle_alpha   90.00
_cell.angle_beta   90.00
_cell.angle_gamma   90.00
#
_symmetry.space_group_name_H-M   'P 1'
#
loop_
_entity.id
_entity.type
_entity.pdbx_description
1 polymer ?
#
loop_
_entity_poly.entity_id
_entity_poly.type
_entity_poly.pdbx_seq_one_letter_code
_entity_poly.pdbx_strand_id
1 'polypeptide(L)'
;MAGNHEYYGHGYRSKQAQIRARAKDLGIHFLECSSDVLKGVRFLGATLWTDYRLFEPHYSQPLAMHEAKEKLNDHRLIRMERGAFSPADALAIHAQSRQWLKDELAKPFDGKTVVVTHHGSHPNSVHEKYTDDLLSAAFVSDLGDLLQGADLWIHGHVHDSFDYQIGRCRVIANPAGYVLNRRSINSINEAQFENSEFNPRLIVEI
;
A
#
# COMPACT_ATOMS: atom_id res chain seq x y z
N MET A 1 -9.87 -1.34 -1.00
CA MET A 1 -9.01 -1.12 0.19
C MET A 1 -8.83 0.36 0.43
N ALA A 2 -8.22 0.75 1.55
CA ALA A 2 -7.84 2.14 1.82
C ALA A 2 -6.34 2.32 1.60
N GLY A 3 -5.92 3.54 1.28
CA GLY A 3 -4.55 4.01 1.43
C GLY A 3 -4.41 4.90 2.66
N ASN A 4 -3.26 5.58 2.78
CA ASN A 4 -2.99 6.49 3.91
C ASN A 4 -3.89 7.75 3.88
N HIS A 5 -4.21 8.26 2.70
CA HIS A 5 -4.98 9.50 2.53
C HIS A 5 -6.45 9.38 2.96
N GLU A 6 -7.04 8.18 2.92
CA GLU A 6 -8.40 7.94 3.44
C GLU A 6 -8.52 8.25 4.93
N TYR A 7 -7.41 8.22 5.67
CA TYR A 7 -7.36 8.47 7.11
C TYR A 7 -7.05 9.93 7.49
N TYR A 8 -6.69 10.79 6.53
CA TYR A 8 -6.36 12.18 6.81
C TYR A 8 -7.55 12.95 7.39
N GLY A 9 -7.30 13.66 8.49
CA GLY A 9 -8.32 14.42 9.22
C GLY A 9 -9.23 13.56 10.10
N HIS A 10 -8.92 12.26 10.26
CA HIS A 10 -9.78 11.32 10.96
C HIS A 10 -9.01 10.47 12.00
N GLY A 11 -9.76 9.89 12.93
CA GLY A 11 -9.24 8.85 13.82
C GLY A 11 -9.15 7.52 13.08
N TYR A 12 -7.95 6.90 13.04
CA TYR A 12 -7.64 5.72 12.24
C TYR A 12 -8.69 4.60 12.39
N ARG A 13 -8.90 4.10 13.62
CA ARG A 13 -9.85 3.02 13.91
C ARG A 13 -11.30 3.39 13.57
N SER A 14 -11.71 4.61 13.94
CA SER A 14 -13.08 5.09 13.66
C SER A 14 -13.36 5.18 12.17
N LYS A 15 -12.39 5.69 11.39
CA LYS A 15 -12.51 5.83 9.94
C LYS A 15 -12.51 4.47 9.25
N GLN A 16 -11.64 3.56 9.70
CA GLN A 16 -11.60 2.19 9.20
C GLN A 16 -12.94 1.47 9.38
N ALA A 17 -13.58 1.62 10.55
CA ALA A 17 -14.91 1.08 10.80
C ALA A 17 -15.98 1.71 9.90
N GLN A 18 -15.95 3.03 9.70
CA GLN A 18 -16.85 3.75 8.79
C GLN A 18 -16.71 3.29 7.34
N ILE A 19 -15.48 3.14 6.84
CA ILE A 19 -15.22 2.64 5.48
C ILE A 19 -15.78 1.23 5.32
N ARG A 20 -15.53 0.34 6.29
CA ARG A 20 -16.04 -1.04 6.26
C ARG A 20 -17.57 -1.09 6.25
N ALA A 21 -18.23 -0.31 7.11
CA ALA A 21 -19.69 -0.22 7.13
C ALA A 21 -20.25 0.30 5.80
N ARG A 22 -19.68 1.40 5.29
CA ARG A 22 -20.13 2.00 4.03
C ARG A 22 -19.89 1.09 2.82
N ALA A 23 -18.77 0.38 2.78
CA ALA A 23 -18.47 -0.58 1.74
C ALA A 23 -19.51 -1.71 1.71
N LYS A 24 -19.87 -2.23 2.89
CA LYS A 24 -20.93 -3.23 3.03
C LYS A 24 -22.27 -2.72 2.49
N ASP A 25 -22.68 -1.51 2.86
CA ASP A 25 -23.94 -0.91 2.39
C ASP A 25 -23.98 -0.73 0.87
N LEU A 26 -22.82 -0.59 0.22
CA LEU A 26 -22.67 -0.41 -1.22
C LEU A 26 -22.38 -1.72 -1.97
N GLY A 27 -22.32 -2.88 -1.29
CA GLY A 27 -21.93 -4.15 -1.91
C GLY A 27 -20.47 -4.19 -2.37
N ILE A 28 -19.59 -3.39 -1.76
CA ILE A 28 -18.16 -3.32 -2.05
C ILE A 28 -17.40 -4.23 -1.08
N HIS A 29 -16.55 -5.09 -1.62
CA HIS A 29 -15.69 -5.99 -0.86
C HIS A 29 -14.46 -5.20 -0.35
N PHE A 30 -14.56 -4.65 0.87
CA PHE A 30 -13.46 -3.91 1.48
C PHE A 30 -12.48 -4.84 2.19
N LEU A 31 -11.27 -4.91 1.65
CA LEU A 31 -10.17 -5.71 2.21
C LEU A 31 -9.26 -4.86 3.10
N GLU A 32 -9.06 -5.34 4.32
CA GLU A 32 -8.06 -4.84 5.28
C GLU A 32 -7.82 -5.93 6.34
N CYS A 33 -6.67 -6.59 6.23
CA CYS A 33 -6.35 -7.87 6.86
C CYS A 33 -7.50 -8.87 6.74
N SER A 34 -8.06 -8.95 5.53
CA SER A 34 -9.16 -9.85 5.20
C SER A 34 -9.04 -10.34 3.76
N SER A 35 -9.71 -11.46 3.48
CA SER A 35 -9.68 -12.12 2.18
C SER A 35 -11.06 -12.24 1.57
N ASP A 36 -11.09 -12.46 0.25
CA ASP A 36 -12.29 -12.82 -0.48
C ASP A 36 -11.95 -13.73 -1.66
N VAL A 37 -12.94 -14.44 -2.20
CA VAL A 37 -12.78 -15.29 -3.39
C VAL A 37 -13.78 -14.87 -4.45
N LEU A 38 -13.27 -14.40 -5.58
CA LEU A 38 -14.09 -14.01 -6.72
C LEU A 38 -13.71 -14.87 -7.92
N LYS A 39 -14.68 -15.62 -8.46
CA LYS A 39 -14.51 -16.47 -9.65
C LYS A 39 -13.29 -17.42 -9.57
N GLY A 40 -13.06 -18.01 -8.40
CA GLY A 40 -11.94 -18.95 -8.18
C GLY A 40 -10.58 -18.29 -7.92
N VAL A 41 -10.51 -16.96 -7.82
CA VAL A 41 -9.29 -16.23 -7.46
C VAL A 41 -9.42 -15.71 -6.03
N ARG A 42 -8.44 -16.03 -5.18
CA ARG A 42 -8.36 -15.53 -3.81
C ARG A 42 -7.67 -14.17 -3.79
N PHE A 43 -8.32 -13.18 -3.22
CA PHE A 43 -7.78 -11.85 -2.98
C PHE A 43 -7.47 -11.69 -1.49
N LEU A 44 -6.25 -11.27 -1.18
CA LEU A 44 -5.81 -10.89 0.17
C LEU A 44 -5.52 -9.40 0.15
N GLY A 45 -6.04 -8.64 1.12
CA GLY A 45 -5.81 -7.20 1.13
C GLY A 45 -5.46 -6.63 2.49
N ALA A 46 -4.48 -5.73 2.52
CA ALA A 46 -4.09 -4.95 3.69
C ALA A 46 -3.51 -3.60 3.24
N THR A 47 -3.78 -2.51 3.96
CA THR A 47 -3.09 -1.22 3.72
C THR A 47 -1.57 -1.38 3.87
N LEU A 48 -1.16 -2.40 4.65
CA LEU A 48 0.20 -2.86 4.93
C LEU A 48 1.00 -1.91 5.83
N TRP A 49 0.96 -0.59 5.62
CA TRP A 49 1.92 0.33 6.25
C TRP A 49 3.37 -0.12 6.03
N THR A 50 4.32 0.35 6.83
CA THR A 50 5.74 0.10 6.59
C THR A 50 6.48 -0.34 7.86
N ASP A 51 7.52 -1.14 7.67
CA ASP A 51 8.49 -1.49 8.69
C ASP A 51 9.65 -0.49 8.81
N TYR A 52 9.82 0.44 7.87
CA TYR A 52 10.93 1.40 7.82
C TYR A 52 12.32 0.77 7.70
N ARG A 53 12.44 -0.47 7.19
CA ARG A 53 13.72 -1.21 7.14
C ARG A 53 14.37 -1.29 5.76
N LEU A 54 13.78 -0.63 4.75
CA LEU A 54 14.21 -0.72 3.35
C LEU A 54 15.71 -0.52 3.14
N PHE A 55 16.34 0.38 3.91
CA PHE A 55 17.75 0.74 3.75
C PHE A 55 18.67 0.14 4.81
N GLU A 56 18.19 -0.82 5.61
CA GLU A 56 19.10 -1.54 6.51
C GLU A 56 20.08 -2.42 5.70
N PRO A 57 21.34 -2.58 6.15
CA PRO A 57 21.93 -2.03 7.36
C PRO A 57 22.56 -0.63 7.19
N HIS A 58 22.44 0.00 6.02
CA HIS A 58 23.10 1.29 5.72
C HIS A 58 22.52 2.45 6.53
N TYR A 59 21.20 2.50 6.69
CA TYR A 59 20.48 3.43 7.56
C TYR A 59 19.63 2.65 8.56
N SER A 60 19.60 3.11 9.82
CA SER A 60 18.88 2.41 10.88
C SER A 60 17.38 2.69 10.82
N GLN A 61 16.56 1.68 11.16
CA GLN A 61 15.10 1.83 11.26
C GLN A 61 14.66 3.04 12.12
N PRO A 62 15.25 3.34 13.30
CA PRO A 62 14.87 4.53 14.07
C PRO A 62 15.11 5.85 13.34
N LEU A 63 16.15 5.95 12.50
CA LEU A 63 16.43 7.15 11.72
C LEU A 63 15.35 7.35 10.64
N ALA A 64 15.01 6.29 9.90
CA ALA A 64 13.94 6.31 8.91
C ALA A 64 12.58 6.69 9.54
N MET A 65 12.25 6.10 10.69
CA MET A 65 11.03 6.43 11.45
C MET A 65 11.00 7.90 11.90
N HIS A 66 12.14 8.44 12.36
CA HIS A 66 12.26 9.84 12.75
C HIS A 66 12.01 10.76 11.55
N GLU A 67 12.65 10.49 10.41
CA GLU A 67 12.47 11.28 9.20
C GLU A 67 11.03 11.25 8.67
N ALA A 68 10.42 10.07 8.66
CA ALA A 68 9.01 9.90 8.30
C ALA A 68 8.10 10.75 9.19
N LYS A 69 8.31 10.71 10.52
CA LYS A 69 7.56 11.53 11.48
C LYS A 69 7.63 13.02 11.17
N GLU A 70 8.83 13.50 10.84
CA GLU A 70 9.07 14.92 10.60
C GLU A 70 8.53 15.39 9.26
N LYS A 71 8.51 14.54 8.22
CA LYS A 71 8.19 14.96 6.85
C LYS A 71 6.81 14.54 6.35
N LEU A 72 6.25 13.43 6.84
CA LEU A 72 4.99 12.88 6.29
C LEU A 72 3.74 13.42 6.99
N ASN A 73 2.71 13.68 6.19
CA ASN A 73 1.43 14.15 6.69
C ASN A 73 0.64 13.05 7.42
N ASP A 74 0.94 11.77 7.20
CA ASP A 74 0.41 10.64 7.96
C ASP A 74 0.47 10.92 9.47
N HIS A 75 1.63 11.36 9.94
CA HIS A 75 1.92 11.57 11.35
C HIS A 75 1.42 12.92 11.89
N ARG A 76 0.80 13.74 11.03
CA ARG A 76 0.23 15.06 11.38
C ARG A 76 -1.28 15.07 11.29
N LEU A 77 -1.83 14.38 10.30
CA LEU A 77 -3.25 14.44 9.92
C LEU A 77 -4.05 13.22 10.37
N ILE A 78 -3.41 12.10 10.69
CA ILE A 78 -4.08 10.91 11.20
C ILE A 78 -4.04 10.93 12.73
N ARG A 79 -5.14 10.50 13.35
CA ARG A 79 -5.29 10.46 14.82
C ARG A 79 -5.47 9.04 15.33
N MET A 80 -4.91 8.80 16.51
CA MET A 80 -5.16 7.67 17.38
C MET A 80 -5.79 8.19 18.67
N GLU A 81 -6.35 7.31 19.51
CA GLU A 81 -6.92 7.71 20.81
C GLU A 81 -5.91 8.45 21.70
N ARG A 82 -4.64 8.07 21.60
CA ARG A 82 -3.53 8.65 22.37
C ARG A 82 -2.85 9.87 21.71
N GLY A 83 -3.41 10.43 20.63
CA GLY A 83 -2.87 11.60 19.94
C GLY A 83 -2.61 11.37 18.45
N ALA A 84 -1.53 11.93 17.92
CA ALA A 84 -1.17 11.73 16.52
C ALA A 84 -0.76 10.28 16.23
N PHE A 85 -1.10 9.78 15.05
CA PHE A 85 -0.64 8.48 14.56
C PHE A 85 0.89 8.51 14.38
N SER A 86 1.63 7.66 15.10
CA SER A 86 3.09 7.70 15.08
C SER A 86 3.71 6.68 14.12
N PRO A 87 5.00 6.80 13.75
CA PRO A 87 5.69 5.75 13.01
C PRO A 87 5.66 4.40 13.74
N ALA A 88 5.63 4.40 15.08
CA ALA A 88 5.48 3.18 15.86
C ALA A 88 4.09 2.54 15.70
N ASP A 89 3.04 3.33 15.47
CA ASP A 89 1.73 2.79 15.08
C ASP A 89 1.78 2.12 13.71
N ALA A 90 2.37 2.81 12.72
CA ALA A 90 2.52 2.28 11.37
C ALA A 90 3.30 0.96 11.38
N LEU A 91 4.42 0.90 12.10
CA LEU A 91 5.23 -0.31 12.30
C LEU A 91 4.44 -1.44 12.97
N ALA A 92 3.67 -1.12 14.02
CA ALA A 92 2.86 -2.12 14.73
C ALA A 92 1.73 -2.67 13.85
N ILE A 93 1.11 -1.84 13.02
CA ILE A 93 0.11 -2.29 12.05
C ILE A 93 0.77 -3.11 10.95
N HIS A 94 1.94 -2.68 10.46
CA HIS A 94 2.70 -3.44 9.47
C HIS A 94 3.04 -4.84 9.95
N ALA A 95 3.54 -4.98 11.18
CA ALA A 95 3.83 -6.29 11.76
C ALA A 95 2.57 -7.20 11.79
N GLN A 96 1.41 -6.65 12.13
CA GLN A 96 0.14 -7.37 12.12
C GLN A 96 -0.28 -7.77 10.70
N SER A 97 -0.23 -6.85 9.74
CA SER A 97 -0.58 -7.10 8.34
C SER A 97 0.36 -8.13 7.70
N ARG A 98 1.67 -8.02 7.94
CA ARG A 98 2.68 -8.95 7.44
C ARG A 98 2.47 -10.36 8.00
N GLN A 99 2.21 -10.48 9.31
CA GLN A 99 1.93 -11.77 9.94
C GLN A 99 0.65 -12.38 9.39
N TRP A 100 -0.44 -11.60 9.29
CA TRP A 100 -1.69 -12.07 8.70
C TRP A 100 -1.52 -12.53 7.25
N LEU A 101 -0.80 -11.76 6.41
CA LEU A 101 -0.51 -12.14 5.02
C LEU A 101 0.28 -13.45 4.97
N LYS A 102 1.32 -13.60 5.80
CA LYS A 102 2.10 -14.84 5.90
C LYS A 102 1.20 -16.04 6.23
N ASP A 103 0.30 -15.89 7.20
CA ASP A 103 -0.60 -16.95 7.62
C ASP A 103 -1.63 -17.31 6.54
N GLU A 104 -2.21 -16.33 5.84
CA GLU A 104 -3.15 -16.58 4.75
C GLU A 104 -2.47 -17.21 3.52
N LEU A 105 -1.27 -16.76 3.16
CA LEU A 105 -0.50 -17.27 2.03
C LEU A 105 -0.04 -18.72 2.27
N ALA A 106 0.18 -19.12 3.52
CA ALA A 106 0.50 -20.49 3.89
C ALA A 106 -0.69 -21.46 3.76
N LYS A 107 -1.94 -20.95 3.71
CA LYS A 107 -3.12 -21.80 3.53
C LYS A 107 -3.20 -22.29 2.09
N PRO A 108 -3.32 -23.61 1.85
CA PRO A 108 -3.55 -24.16 0.52
C PRO A 108 -4.80 -23.55 -0.13
N PHE A 109 -4.71 -23.29 -1.43
CA PHE A 109 -5.83 -22.78 -2.22
C PHE A 109 -5.76 -23.35 -3.63
N ASP A 110 -6.83 -24.00 -4.08
CA ASP A 110 -6.94 -24.55 -5.43
C ASP A 110 -7.40 -23.45 -6.40
N GLY A 111 -6.46 -22.57 -6.73
CA GLY A 111 -6.70 -21.40 -7.59
C GLY A 111 -5.56 -20.39 -7.52
N LYS A 112 -5.77 -19.22 -8.12
CA LYS A 112 -4.79 -18.12 -8.11
C LYS A 112 -4.93 -17.26 -6.86
N THR A 113 -3.81 -16.80 -6.31
CA THR A 113 -3.79 -15.86 -5.19
C THR A 113 -3.27 -14.49 -5.62
N VAL A 114 -4.10 -13.46 -5.44
CA VAL A 114 -3.76 -12.05 -5.61
C VAL A 114 -3.60 -11.42 -4.24
N VAL A 115 -2.51 -10.68 -4.04
CA VAL A 115 -2.34 -9.80 -2.89
C VAL A 115 -2.47 -8.36 -3.35
N VAL A 116 -3.18 -7.54 -2.59
CA VAL A 116 -3.33 -6.10 -2.84
C VAL A 116 -2.90 -5.33 -1.60
N THR A 117 -1.85 -4.51 -1.73
CA THR A 117 -1.37 -3.60 -0.66
C THR A 117 -1.46 -2.15 -1.09
N HIS A 118 -1.51 -1.20 -0.14
CA HIS A 118 -1.32 0.20 -0.50
C HIS A 118 0.17 0.51 -0.63
N HIS A 119 0.93 0.20 0.43
CA HIS A 119 2.38 0.34 0.48
C HIS A 119 3.06 -0.72 -0.39
N GLY A 120 4.24 -0.37 -0.93
CA GLY A 120 5.03 -1.27 -1.78
C GLY A 120 5.62 -2.44 -1.01
N SER A 121 5.76 -3.57 -1.71
CA SER A 121 6.10 -4.86 -1.11
C SER A 121 7.51 -5.35 -1.43
N HIS A 122 8.31 -4.60 -2.19
CA HIS A 122 9.67 -5.01 -2.55
C HIS A 122 10.52 -3.80 -3.04
N PRO A 123 11.85 -3.79 -2.81
CA PRO A 123 12.74 -2.67 -3.18
C PRO A 123 12.69 -2.27 -4.66
N ASN A 124 12.40 -3.23 -5.56
CA ASN A 124 12.23 -2.95 -7.00
C ASN A 124 11.06 -2.00 -7.32
N SER A 125 10.20 -1.68 -6.34
CA SER A 125 9.14 -0.67 -6.46
C SER A 125 9.59 0.74 -6.06
N VAL A 126 10.89 0.97 -5.87
CA VAL A 126 11.46 2.30 -5.66
C VAL A 126 12.03 2.80 -6.98
N HIS A 127 11.49 3.92 -7.48
CA HIS A 127 12.02 4.53 -8.69
C HIS A 127 13.46 5.01 -8.45
N GLU A 128 14.32 4.89 -9.47
CA GLU A 128 15.74 5.28 -9.45
C GLU A 128 16.02 6.69 -8.90
N LYS A 129 15.06 7.63 -9.00
CA LYS A 129 15.18 9.00 -8.47
C LYS A 129 15.14 9.07 -6.94
N TYR A 130 14.68 8.02 -6.27
CA TYR A 130 14.46 7.94 -4.83
C TYR A 130 15.31 6.87 -4.13
N THR A 131 16.29 6.27 -4.82
CA THR A 131 17.14 5.20 -4.25
C THR A 131 17.97 5.67 -3.06
N ASP A 132 18.28 6.96 -2.99
CA ASP A 132 18.99 7.58 -1.86
C ASP A 132 18.07 8.39 -0.95
N ASP A 133 16.77 8.39 -1.20
CA ASP A 133 15.79 9.08 -0.34
C ASP A 133 15.32 8.13 0.77
N LEU A 134 15.79 8.39 1.98
CA LEU A 134 15.46 7.60 3.17
C LEU A 134 13.94 7.60 3.47
N LEU A 135 13.16 8.57 2.97
CA LEU A 135 11.70 8.51 3.04
C LEU A 135 11.08 7.35 2.26
N SER A 136 11.77 6.77 1.27
CA SER A 136 11.29 5.58 0.57
C SER A 136 11.03 4.41 1.52
N ALA A 137 11.74 4.35 2.66
CA ALA A 137 11.49 3.37 3.71
C ALA A 137 10.11 3.53 4.36
N ALA A 138 9.46 4.69 4.25
CA ALA A 138 8.08 4.88 4.70
C ALA A 138 7.04 4.39 3.68
N PHE A 139 7.45 4.10 2.44
CA PHE A 139 6.53 3.76 1.34
C PHE A 139 6.63 2.30 0.91
N VAL A 140 7.80 1.68 1.07
CA VAL A 140 8.13 0.33 0.62
C VAL A 140 8.82 -0.46 1.74
N SER A 141 8.38 -1.70 1.93
CA SER A 141 9.07 -2.70 2.76
C SER A 141 9.45 -3.90 1.91
N ASP A 142 10.55 -4.59 2.25
CA ASP A 142 10.93 -5.82 1.55
C ASP A 142 10.14 -7.03 2.10
N LEU A 143 9.17 -7.49 1.31
CA LEU A 143 8.38 -8.70 1.58
C LEU A 143 8.72 -9.83 0.61
N GLY A 144 9.93 -9.87 0.05
CA GLY A 144 10.36 -10.86 -0.93
C GLY A 144 10.11 -12.31 -0.50
N ASP A 145 10.17 -12.61 0.81
CA ASP A 145 9.86 -13.93 1.37
C ASP A 145 8.38 -14.31 1.25
N LEU A 146 7.47 -13.33 1.27
CA LEU A 146 6.03 -13.56 1.13
C LEU A 146 5.56 -13.58 -0.32
N LEU A 147 6.27 -12.90 -1.22
CA LEU A 147 5.88 -12.81 -2.63
C LEU A 147 5.69 -14.19 -3.27
N GLN A 148 6.50 -15.18 -2.90
CA GLN A 148 6.41 -16.54 -3.46
C GLN A 148 5.07 -17.24 -3.19
N GLY A 149 4.29 -16.79 -2.19
CA GLY A 149 2.95 -17.32 -1.90
C GLY A 149 1.84 -16.79 -2.80
N ALA A 150 2.13 -15.80 -3.65
CA ALA A 150 1.15 -15.14 -4.52
C ALA A 150 1.49 -15.34 -6.01
N ASP A 151 0.47 -15.31 -6.85
CA ASP A 151 0.63 -15.27 -8.32
C ASP A 151 0.78 -13.82 -8.81
N LEU A 152 0.08 -12.88 -8.16
CA LEU A 152 0.11 -11.45 -8.47
C LEU A 152 0.08 -10.63 -7.18
N TRP A 153 0.91 -9.60 -7.11
CA TRP A 153 0.90 -8.59 -6.06
C TRP A 153 0.67 -7.21 -6.67
N ILE A 154 -0.38 -6.52 -6.25
CA ILE A 154 -0.70 -5.17 -6.71
C ILE A 154 -0.46 -4.21 -5.56
N HIS A 155 0.25 -3.12 -5.83
CA HIS A 155 0.39 -2.03 -4.86
C HIS A 155 0.24 -0.64 -5.48
N GLY A 156 0.27 0.38 -4.61
CA GLY A 156 0.24 1.78 -5.00
C GLY A 156 1.29 2.59 -4.24
N HIS A 157 0.86 3.75 -3.74
CA HIS A 157 1.59 4.69 -2.88
C HIS A 157 2.84 5.36 -3.46
N VAL A 158 3.65 4.66 -4.25
CA VAL A 158 4.95 5.12 -4.76
C VAL A 158 4.87 6.11 -5.91
N HIS A 159 3.67 6.39 -6.42
CA HIS A 159 3.37 7.38 -7.48
C HIS A 159 4.11 7.17 -8.83
N ASP A 160 4.80 6.05 -9.00
CA ASP A 160 5.37 5.60 -10.27
C ASP A 160 4.80 4.21 -10.63
N SER A 161 4.79 3.86 -11.92
CA SER A 161 4.30 2.56 -12.40
C SER A 161 5.41 1.50 -12.38
N PHE A 162 5.08 0.27 -11.98
CA PHE A 162 6.01 -0.86 -11.93
C PHE A 162 5.35 -2.13 -12.46
N ASP A 163 6.13 -2.97 -13.13
CA ASP A 163 5.72 -4.30 -13.58
C ASP A 163 6.95 -5.20 -13.67
N TYR A 164 7.10 -6.11 -12.71
CA TYR A 164 8.27 -6.98 -12.62
C TYR A 164 7.93 -8.33 -11.98
N GLN A 165 8.87 -9.27 -12.06
CA GLN A 165 8.68 -10.64 -11.60
C GLN A 165 9.65 -10.97 -10.45
N ILE A 166 9.14 -11.51 -9.35
CA ILE A 166 9.93 -12.10 -8.25
C ILE A 166 9.52 -13.56 -8.06
N GLY A 167 10.37 -14.48 -8.50
CA GLY A 167 10.03 -15.91 -8.53
C GLY A 167 8.76 -16.14 -9.36
N ARG A 168 7.71 -16.69 -8.74
CA ARG A 168 6.41 -16.91 -9.40
C ARG A 168 5.44 -15.73 -9.32
N CYS A 169 5.74 -14.71 -8.53
CA CYS A 169 4.85 -13.58 -8.31
C CYS A 169 5.18 -12.42 -9.26
N ARG A 170 4.18 -11.98 -10.03
CA ARG A 170 4.25 -10.71 -10.74
C ARG A 170 3.88 -9.59 -9.77
N VAL A 171 4.65 -8.51 -9.73
CA VAL A 171 4.37 -7.33 -8.92
C VAL A 171 4.04 -6.17 -9.83
N ILE A 172 2.91 -5.51 -9.60
CA ILE A 172 2.43 -4.40 -10.42
C ILE A 172 2.06 -3.20 -9.55
N ALA A 173 2.45 -2.01 -9.97
CA ALA A 173 1.92 -0.74 -9.50
C ALA A 173 1.45 0.10 -10.68
N ASN A 174 0.27 0.70 -10.57
CA ASN A 174 -0.26 1.64 -11.55
C ASN A 174 -0.95 2.82 -10.85
N PRO A 175 -0.26 3.56 -9.95
CA PRO A 175 -0.84 4.69 -9.24
C PRO A 175 -0.93 5.92 -10.16
N ALA A 176 -1.98 6.73 -10.01
CA ALA A 176 -2.09 7.99 -10.75
C ALA A 176 -1.16 9.10 -10.20
N GLY A 177 -0.77 9.01 -8.93
CA GLY A 177 -0.10 10.11 -8.24
C GLY A 177 -0.98 11.35 -8.08
N TYR A 178 -0.38 12.52 -7.88
CA TYR A 178 -1.12 13.77 -7.74
C TYR A 178 -1.73 14.27 -9.06
N VAL A 179 -2.86 14.99 -8.96
CA VAL A 179 -3.37 15.77 -10.09
C VAL A 179 -2.68 17.14 -10.08
N LEU A 180 -1.73 17.34 -10.97
CA LEU A 180 -0.85 18.53 -11.01
C LEU A 180 -1.62 19.81 -11.35
N ASN A 181 -2.64 19.71 -12.21
CA ASN A 181 -3.45 20.83 -12.67
C ASN A 181 -4.82 20.92 -11.95
N ARG A 182 -4.94 20.38 -10.72
CA ARG A 182 -6.22 20.24 -9.98
C ARG A 182 -7.04 21.54 -9.87
N ARG A 183 -6.40 22.70 -9.85
CA ARG A 183 -7.07 24.01 -9.70
C ARG A 183 -7.64 24.59 -10.99
N SER A 184 -7.31 24.00 -12.14
CA SER A 184 -7.64 24.55 -13.47
C SER A 184 -8.46 23.60 -14.35
N ILE A 185 -8.84 22.43 -13.85
CA ILE A 185 -9.65 21.45 -14.60
C ILE A 185 -11.13 21.59 -14.28
N ASN A 186 -11.98 21.39 -15.30
CA ASN A 186 -13.43 21.32 -15.13
C ASN A 186 -13.93 19.86 -15.01
N SER A 187 -13.11 18.90 -15.45
CA SER A 187 -13.42 17.47 -15.40
C SER A 187 -12.16 16.62 -15.17
N ILE A 188 -12.32 15.38 -14.68
CA ILE A 188 -11.20 14.46 -14.46
C ILE A 188 -10.50 14.05 -15.76
N ASN A 189 -11.17 14.18 -16.91
CA ASN A 189 -10.58 13.86 -18.21
C ASN A 189 -9.51 14.88 -18.65
N GLU A 190 -9.48 16.06 -18.03
CA GLU A 190 -8.45 17.09 -18.23
C GLU A 190 -7.30 16.94 -17.22
N ALA A 191 -7.37 15.98 -16.29
CA ALA A 191 -6.39 15.81 -15.25
C ALA A 191 -5.01 15.47 -15.84
N GLN A 192 -4.02 16.25 -15.44
CA GLN A 192 -2.62 15.93 -15.63
C GLN A 192 -2.14 15.23 -14.37
N PHE A 193 -1.93 13.93 -14.50
CA PHE A 193 -1.43 13.08 -13.43
C PHE A 193 0.09 13.21 -13.29
N GLU A 194 0.57 13.15 -12.05
CA GLU A 194 2.00 13.15 -11.72
C GLU A 194 2.71 11.96 -12.35
N ASN A 195 2.07 10.79 -12.34
CA ASN A 195 2.54 9.63 -13.07
C ASN A 195 2.08 9.71 -14.52
N SER A 196 3.00 10.02 -15.44
CA SER A 196 2.70 10.02 -16.89
C SER A 196 2.36 8.64 -17.44
N GLU A 197 2.84 7.58 -16.78
CA GLU A 197 2.63 6.18 -17.18
C GLU A 197 1.38 5.56 -16.55
N PHE A 198 0.58 6.36 -15.81
CA PHE A 198 -0.67 5.87 -15.26
C PHE A 198 -1.65 5.50 -16.39
N ASN A 199 -2.07 4.23 -16.39
CA ASN A 199 -3.04 3.73 -17.34
C ASN A 199 -4.38 3.42 -16.63
N PRO A 200 -5.42 4.27 -16.77
CA PRO A 200 -6.71 4.03 -16.12
C PRO A 200 -7.48 2.83 -16.70
N ARG A 201 -6.98 2.23 -17.78
CA ARG A 201 -7.55 1.06 -18.46
C ARG A 201 -6.60 -0.14 -18.47
N LEU A 202 -5.64 -0.18 -17.55
CA LEU A 202 -4.73 -1.32 -17.41
C LEU A 202 -5.51 -2.59 -17.13
N ILE A 203 -5.30 -3.61 -17.94
CA ILE A 203 -5.82 -4.96 -17.75
C ILE A 203 -4.63 -5.87 -17.42
N VAL A 204 -4.77 -6.66 -16.36
CA VAL A 204 -3.76 -7.61 -15.92
C VAL A 204 -4.35 -9.01 -16.01
N GLU A 205 -3.69 -9.88 -16.77
CA GLU A 205 -3.99 -11.30 -16.83
C GLU A 205 -3.28 -12.06 -15.71
N ILE A 206 -3.96 -13.05 -15.12
CA ILE A 206 -3.48 -13.87 -13.99
C ILE A 206 -3.72 -15.37 -14.22
#